data_AF-A0A7W0H0R1-F1
#
_entry.id   AF-A0A7W0H0R1-F1
#
_cell.length_a   1.000
_cell.length_b   1.000
_cell.length_c   1.000
_cell.angle_alpha   90.00
_cell.angle_beta   90.00
_cell.angle_gamma   90.00
#
_symmetry.space_group_name_H-M   'P 1'
#
loop_
_entity.id
_entity.type
_entity.pdbx_description
1 polymer ?
#
loop_
_entity_poly.entity_id
_entity_poly.type
_entity_poly.pdbx_seq_one_letter_code
_entity_poly.pdbx_strand_id
1 'polypeptide(L)'
;MTPASPTTPGRAAGWRSSYLPDGGKADIVGLTLPCFFVRTPEDFLSFTQARMDPERLMPDWLGAHPEALPAIQAALGSDPPASYATCAYNSIHSYRWLDAGGGARFVRYRFEPEAGEHTLSGEDAKARGRDYLQEEILARGESAFRLLVVVAAHEDAVDDPTVAWPDERERVEVGRLVLDGPDRDRERDGDVLVFDPTRVTDGIELSDDAILRFRGPAYSVSVERRISPGPEG
;
A
#
# COMPACT_ATOMS: atom_id res chain seq x y z
N MET A 1 16.93 11.06 -13.57
CA MET A 1 17.39 9.99 -12.66
C MET A 1 17.53 10.61 -11.27
N THR A 2 16.42 10.69 -10.53
CA THR A 2 16.36 11.37 -9.23
C THR A 2 16.77 10.38 -8.15
N PRO A 3 17.69 10.71 -7.23
CA PRO A 3 18.26 9.73 -6.31
C PRO A 3 17.20 9.23 -5.33
N ALA A 4 16.96 7.91 -5.33
CA ALA A 4 16.16 7.26 -4.32
C ALA A 4 16.89 7.31 -2.96
N SER A 5 16.22 7.92 -1.97
CA SER A 5 16.65 8.03 -0.58
C SER A 5 16.83 6.66 0.10
N PRO A 6 17.66 6.57 1.15
CA PRO A 6 18.00 5.32 1.82
C PRO A 6 16.78 4.57 2.38
N THR A 7 16.90 3.25 2.36
CA THR A 7 15.96 2.22 2.82
C THR A 7 15.29 2.56 4.16
N THR A 8 14.07 3.08 4.10
CA THR A 8 13.21 3.38 5.26
C THR A 8 12.09 2.32 5.36
N PRO A 9 11.74 1.82 6.56
CA PRO A 9 10.57 0.96 6.79
C PRO A 9 9.25 1.63 6.37
N GLY A 10 8.28 0.83 5.92
CA GLY A 10 6.96 1.30 5.45
C GLY A 10 6.87 1.50 3.93
N ARG A 11 7.21 0.47 3.15
CA ARG A 11 7.03 0.53 1.69
C ARG A 11 5.56 0.29 1.32
N ALA A 12 5.07 1.13 0.43
CA ALA A 12 3.84 0.91 -0.30
C ALA A 12 4.13 0.00 -1.51
N ALA A 13 3.34 -1.06 -1.68
CA ALA A 13 3.28 -1.82 -2.92
C ALA A 13 1.89 -1.63 -3.55
N GLY A 14 1.86 -1.02 -4.73
CA GLY A 14 0.63 -0.98 -5.53
C GLY A 14 0.41 -2.33 -6.19
N TRP A 15 -0.70 -2.98 -5.89
CA TRP A 15 -1.14 -4.17 -6.61
C TRP A 15 -2.32 -3.78 -7.51
N ARG A 16 -2.29 -4.22 -8.76
CA ARG A 16 -3.42 -4.09 -9.68
C ARG A 16 -3.89 -5.49 -10.00
N SER A 17 -5.06 -5.87 -9.51
CA SER A 17 -5.78 -7.02 -10.03
C SER A 17 -6.42 -6.62 -11.35
N SER A 18 -5.71 -6.86 -12.46
CA SER A 18 -6.31 -6.76 -13.78
C SER A 18 -7.03 -8.07 -14.09
N TYR A 19 -8.17 -7.98 -14.79
CA TYR A 19 -8.97 -9.07 -15.36
C TYR A 19 -9.97 -9.71 -14.40
N LEU A 20 -11.01 -8.95 -14.07
CA LEU A 20 -12.29 -9.60 -13.79
C LEU A 20 -12.77 -10.32 -15.06
N PRO A 21 -13.57 -11.41 -14.95
CA PRO A 21 -14.03 -12.18 -16.10
C PRO A 21 -14.79 -11.36 -17.16
N ASP A 22 -15.35 -10.21 -16.77
CA ASP A 22 -16.08 -9.27 -17.63
C ASP A 22 -15.21 -8.16 -18.24
N GLY A 23 -13.89 -8.17 -17.98
CA GLY A 23 -12.96 -7.13 -18.43
C GLY A 23 -12.87 -5.91 -17.51
N GLY A 24 -13.59 -5.92 -16.38
CA GLY A 24 -13.48 -4.91 -15.34
C GLY A 24 -12.09 -4.85 -14.70
N LYS A 25 -11.76 -3.67 -14.13
CA LYS A 25 -10.50 -3.40 -13.46
C LYS A 25 -10.76 -2.95 -12.03
N ALA A 26 -10.07 -3.56 -11.07
CA ALA A 26 -10.02 -3.10 -9.69
C ALA A 26 -8.55 -2.98 -9.25
N ASP A 27 -8.24 -1.91 -8.53
CA ASP A 27 -6.89 -1.69 -8.00
C ASP A 27 -6.93 -1.83 -6.48
N ILE A 28 -6.01 -2.63 -5.92
CA ILE A 28 -5.87 -2.80 -4.47
C ILE A 28 -4.46 -2.37 -4.09
N VAL A 29 -4.33 -1.22 -3.46
CA VAL A 29 -3.03 -0.70 -3.04
C VAL A 29 -2.73 -1.15 -1.62
N GLY A 30 -1.61 -1.85 -1.42
CA GLY A 30 -1.21 -2.39 -0.13
C GLY A 30 0.03 -1.70 0.45
N LEU A 31 0.13 -1.68 1.78
CA LEU A 31 1.32 -1.28 2.53
C LEU A 31 1.80 -2.46 3.35
N THR A 32 3.10 -2.55 3.63
CA THR A 32 3.61 -3.54 4.60
C THR A 32 3.16 -3.23 6.04
N LEU A 33 2.66 -2.02 6.30
CA LEU A 33 2.14 -1.61 7.61
C LEU A 33 0.66 -1.99 7.78
N PRO A 34 0.20 -2.28 9.00
CA PRO A 34 -1.20 -2.64 9.26
C PRO A 34 -2.14 -1.43 9.33
N CYS A 35 -1.59 -0.22 9.52
CA CYS A 35 -2.30 1.05 9.59
C CYS A 35 -1.45 2.18 8.98
N PHE A 36 -2.05 3.36 8.87
CA PHE A 36 -1.46 4.54 8.27
C PHE A 36 -1.06 5.59 9.32
N PHE A 37 -0.24 6.56 8.89
CA PHE A 37 0.29 7.59 9.78
C PHE A 37 -0.70 8.72 10.07
N VAL A 38 -1.70 8.93 9.20
CA VAL A 38 -2.60 10.08 9.25
C VAL A 38 -4.01 9.69 8.81
N ARG A 39 -5.00 10.46 9.23
CA ARG A 39 -6.43 10.25 8.90
C ARG A 39 -7.02 11.33 8.00
N THR A 40 -6.30 12.44 7.79
CA THR A 40 -6.77 13.55 6.93
C THR A 40 -5.79 13.87 5.80
N PRO A 41 -6.30 14.37 4.66
CA PRO A 41 -5.47 14.86 3.57
C PRO A 41 -4.46 15.94 3.94
N GLU A 42 -4.88 16.87 4.80
CA GLU A 42 -4.07 17.97 5.29
C GLU A 42 -2.88 17.43 6.10
N ASP A 43 -3.16 16.46 6.98
CA ASP A 43 -2.13 15.79 7.76
C ASP A 43 -1.21 14.97 6.86
N PHE A 44 -1.72 14.31 5.81
CA PHE A 44 -0.88 13.61 4.84
C PHE A 44 0.10 14.54 4.11
N LEU A 45 -0.35 15.74 3.74
CA LEU A 45 0.51 16.76 3.14
C LEU A 45 1.57 17.23 4.14
N SER A 46 1.17 17.52 5.38
CA SER A 46 2.10 17.95 6.44
C SER A 46 3.14 16.86 6.76
N PHE A 47 2.73 15.58 6.80
CA PHE A 47 3.62 14.44 6.96
C PHE A 47 4.63 14.34 5.83
N THR A 48 4.16 14.50 4.58
CA THR A 48 5.03 14.49 3.40
C THR A 48 6.07 15.61 3.48
N GLN A 49 5.68 16.81 3.92
CA GLN A 49 6.61 17.92 4.15
C GLN A 49 7.61 17.60 5.27
N ALA A 50 7.14 17.04 6.39
CA ALA A 50 8.01 16.65 7.50
C ALA A 50 9.06 15.61 7.08
N ARG A 51 8.72 14.69 6.17
CA ARG A 51 9.68 13.71 5.62
C ARG A 51 10.76 14.33 4.72
N MET A 52 10.55 15.52 4.18
CA MET A 52 11.55 16.20 3.34
C MET A 52 12.66 16.85 4.16
N ASP A 53 12.38 17.22 5.42
CA ASP A 53 13.35 17.75 6.38
C ASP A 53 13.11 17.14 7.78
N PRO A 54 13.43 15.84 7.94
CA PRO A 54 13.02 15.07 9.11
C PRO A 54 13.74 15.51 10.39
N GLU A 55 14.97 16.02 10.30
CA GLU A 55 15.71 16.49 11.48
C GLU A 55 15.03 17.71 12.11
N ARG A 56 14.47 18.59 11.27
CA ARG A 56 13.86 19.83 11.73
C ARG A 56 12.36 19.72 12.00
N LEU A 57 11.63 19.02 11.14
CA LEU A 57 10.16 19.08 11.12
C LEU A 57 9.50 17.86 11.76
N MET A 58 10.15 16.69 11.76
CA MET A 58 9.55 15.46 12.29
C MET A 58 9.28 15.52 13.80
N PRO A 59 10.14 16.08 14.66
CA PRO A 59 9.87 16.13 16.11
C PRO A 59 8.56 16.85 16.46
N ASP A 60 8.34 18.04 15.88
CA ASP A 60 7.14 18.84 16.13
C ASP A 60 5.89 18.17 15.53
N TRP A 61 6.04 17.57 14.33
CA TRP A 61 4.97 16.83 13.68
C TRP A 61 4.52 15.62 14.53
N LEU A 62 5.46 14.83 15.03
CA LEU A 62 5.17 13.71 15.92
C LEU A 62 4.46 14.14 17.21
N GLY A 63 4.80 15.31 17.74
CA GLY A 63 4.13 15.88 18.91
C GLY A 63 2.68 16.31 18.65
N ALA A 64 2.36 16.71 17.41
CA ALA A 64 1.03 17.15 17.00
C ALA A 64 0.12 15.99 16.52
N HIS A 65 0.70 14.85 16.13
CA HIS A 65 0.01 13.73 15.48
C HIS A 65 0.14 12.43 16.29
N PRO A 66 -0.43 12.34 17.52
CA PRO A 66 -0.34 11.14 18.35
C PRO A 66 -0.98 9.90 17.71
N GLU A 67 -1.92 10.08 16.79
CA GLU A 67 -2.52 9.01 15.98
C GLU A 67 -1.53 8.28 15.07
N ALA A 68 -0.39 8.89 14.76
CA ALA A 68 0.66 8.26 13.97
C ALA A 68 1.44 7.19 14.75
N LEU A 69 1.35 7.20 16.09
CA LEU A 69 2.16 6.37 16.97
C LEU A 69 2.07 4.86 16.66
N PRO A 70 0.88 4.27 16.43
CA PRO A 70 0.78 2.85 16.08
C PRO A 70 1.54 2.50 14.79
N ALA A 71 1.41 3.34 13.75
CA ALA A 71 2.10 3.14 12.47
C ALA A 71 3.62 3.30 12.61
N ILE A 72 4.07 4.25 13.44
CA ILE A 72 5.50 4.46 13.73
C ILE A 72 6.07 3.27 14.50
N GLN A 73 5.37 2.78 15.52
CA GLN A 73 5.78 1.60 16.28
C GLN A 73 5.88 0.38 15.37
N ALA A 74 4.89 0.16 14.50
CA ALA A 74 4.94 -0.90 13.50
C ALA A 74 6.14 -0.75 12.55
N ALA A 75 6.40 0.47 12.07
CA ALA A 75 7.52 0.74 11.16
C ALA A 75 8.90 0.53 11.84
N LEU A 76 9.06 0.97 13.09
CA LEU A 76 10.32 0.81 13.84
C LEU A 76 10.54 -0.62 14.35
N GLY A 77 9.47 -1.35 14.63
CA GLY A 77 9.52 -2.73 15.09
C GLY A 77 9.63 -3.77 13.97
N SER A 78 9.55 -3.34 12.70
CA SER A 78 9.64 -4.24 11.55
C SER A 78 11.09 -4.41 11.08
N ASP A 79 11.55 -5.65 11.01
CA ASP A 79 12.82 -5.98 10.36
C ASP A 79 12.73 -5.76 8.84
N PRO A 80 13.85 -5.41 8.18
CA PRO A 80 13.90 -5.34 6.72
C PRO A 80 13.45 -6.66 6.07
N PRO A 81 12.61 -6.62 5.03
CA PRO A 81 12.17 -7.85 4.39
C PRO A 81 13.30 -8.50 3.58
N ALA A 82 13.30 -9.83 3.48
CA ALA A 82 14.23 -10.55 2.62
C ALA A 82 13.91 -10.37 1.12
N SER A 83 12.64 -10.12 0.80
CA SER A 83 12.11 -10.00 -0.56
C SER A 83 10.76 -9.29 -0.57
N TYR A 84 10.44 -8.61 -1.67
CA TYR A 84 9.07 -8.11 -1.88
C TYR A 84 8.02 -9.26 -1.92
N ALA A 85 8.42 -10.47 -2.31
CA ALA A 85 7.57 -11.65 -2.39
C ALA A 85 7.39 -12.38 -1.05
N THR A 86 8.00 -11.90 0.04
CA THR A 86 7.94 -12.50 1.38
C THR A 86 7.51 -11.49 2.44
N CYS A 87 6.67 -10.52 2.05
CA CYS A 87 6.05 -9.56 2.95
C CYS A 87 4.53 -9.74 2.92
N ALA A 88 3.85 -9.59 4.04
CA ALA A 88 2.43 -9.30 3.99
C ALA A 88 2.17 -7.85 3.54
N TYR A 89 1.05 -7.61 2.85
CA TYR A 89 0.61 -6.28 2.46
C TYR A 89 -0.85 -6.07 2.86
N ASN A 90 -1.17 -4.92 3.46
CA ASN A 90 -2.50 -4.56 3.95
C ASN A 90 -3.02 -3.34 3.17
N SER A 91 -4.29 -3.35 2.75
CA SER A 91 -4.87 -2.20 2.02
C SER A 91 -4.98 -0.93 2.84
N ILE A 92 -4.91 -1.04 4.17
CA ILE A 92 -5.16 -0.03 5.23
C ILE A 92 -6.54 0.63 5.19
N HIS A 93 -7.02 0.99 4.01
CA HIS A 93 -8.36 1.48 3.75
C HIS A 93 -9.36 0.33 3.79
N SER A 94 -10.54 0.60 4.33
CA SER A 94 -11.66 -0.32 4.27
C SER A 94 -12.55 -0.05 3.05
N TYR A 95 -13.23 -1.10 2.60
CA TYR A 95 -14.15 -1.09 1.47
C TYR A 95 -15.45 -1.74 1.92
N ARG A 96 -16.58 -1.28 1.41
CA ARG A 96 -17.88 -1.85 1.71
C ARG A 96 -18.27 -2.83 0.63
N TRP A 97 -18.30 -4.12 0.97
CA TRP A 97 -18.79 -5.17 0.10
C TRP A 97 -20.30 -5.28 0.20
N LEU A 98 -20.96 -5.32 -0.94
CA LEU A 98 -22.41 -5.48 -1.08
C LEU A 98 -22.72 -6.88 -1.58
N ASP A 99 -23.71 -7.52 -0.96
CA ASP A 99 -24.27 -8.76 -1.47
C ASP A 99 -25.51 -8.52 -2.34
N ALA A 100 -25.91 -9.53 -3.12
CA ALA A 100 -27.07 -9.45 -4.00
C ALA A 100 -28.42 -9.30 -3.26
N GLY A 101 -28.46 -9.56 -1.95
CA GLY A 101 -29.62 -9.41 -1.09
C GLY A 101 -29.73 -8.04 -0.42
N GLY A 102 -28.80 -7.11 -0.70
CA GLY A 102 -28.75 -5.78 -0.10
C GLY A 102 -28.05 -5.71 1.26
N GLY A 103 -27.43 -6.81 1.70
CA GLY A 103 -26.53 -6.81 2.86
C GLY A 103 -25.20 -6.16 2.52
N ALA A 104 -24.51 -5.65 3.54
CA ALA A 104 -23.21 -5.03 3.37
C ALA A 104 -22.28 -5.30 4.54
N ARG A 105 -20.98 -5.44 4.26
CA ARG A 105 -19.92 -5.56 5.27
C ARG A 105 -18.71 -4.73 4.87
N PHE A 106 -18.05 -4.11 5.84
CA PHE A 106 -16.75 -3.50 5.60
C PHE A 106 -15.65 -4.54 5.66
N VAL A 107 -14.68 -4.44 4.76
CA VAL A 107 -13.53 -5.31 4.68
C VAL A 107 -12.24 -4.53 4.43
N ARG A 108 -11.11 -5.07 4.88
CA ARG A 108 -9.77 -4.66 4.44
C ARG A 108 -9.13 -5.82 3.67
N TYR A 109 -8.30 -5.53 2.68
CA TYR A 109 -7.57 -6.56 1.95
C TYR A 109 -6.22 -6.84 2.60
N ARG A 110 -5.82 -8.10 2.60
CA ARG A 110 -4.48 -8.54 2.98
C ARG A 110 -3.93 -9.51 1.95
N PHE A 111 -2.72 -9.25 1.46
CA PHE A 111 -1.95 -10.19 0.67
C PHE A 111 -0.98 -10.91 1.60
N GLU A 112 -1.09 -12.22 1.71
CA GLU A 112 -0.17 -13.04 2.49
C GLU A 112 0.71 -13.88 1.57
N PRO A 113 2.05 -13.80 1.69
CA PRO A 113 2.95 -14.54 0.81
C PRO A 113 2.83 -16.04 1.07
N GLU A 114 2.63 -16.84 0.02
CA GLU A 114 2.54 -18.30 0.15
C GLU A 114 3.85 -18.93 0.63
N ALA A 115 4.98 -18.28 0.34
CA ALA A 115 6.30 -18.67 0.84
C ALA A 115 6.51 -18.35 2.33
N GLY A 116 5.58 -17.66 2.98
CA GLY A 116 5.74 -17.11 4.33
C GLY A 116 6.45 -15.76 4.35
N GLU A 117 6.39 -15.11 5.51
CA GLU A 117 7.09 -13.84 5.75
C GLU A 117 8.56 -14.12 6.14
N HIS A 118 9.48 -13.49 5.43
CA HIS A 118 10.93 -13.64 5.65
C HIS A 118 11.58 -12.28 5.79
N THR A 119 12.35 -12.09 6.86
CA THR A 119 13.06 -10.86 7.17
C THR A 119 14.57 -11.07 7.26
N LEU A 120 15.31 -9.97 7.26
CA LEU A 120 16.76 -9.90 7.43
C LEU A 120 17.06 -9.05 8.66
N SER A 121 18.21 -9.30 9.28
CA SER A 121 18.74 -8.33 10.24
C SER A 121 19.05 -7.00 9.54
N GLY A 122 19.03 -5.90 10.29
CA GLY A 122 19.42 -4.59 9.77
C GLY A 122 20.85 -4.54 9.23
N GLU A 123 21.76 -5.37 9.76
CA GLU A 123 23.14 -5.49 9.28
C GLU A 123 23.22 -6.25 7.95
N ASP A 124 22.53 -7.39 7.85
CA ASP A 124 22.47 -8.19 6.62
C ASP A 124 21.84 -7.41 5.48
N ALA A 125 20.75 -6.69 5.74
CA ALA A 125 20.09 -5.86 4.75
C ALA A 125 21.01 -4.73 4.24
N LYS A 126 21.81 -4.12 5.12
CA LYS A 126 22.80 -3.11 4.72
C LYS A 126 23.92 -3.72 3.89
N ALA A 127 24.40 -4.92 4.24
CA ALA A 127 25.45 -5.62 3.51
C ALA A 127 25.04 -6.00 2.08
N ARG A 128 23.74 -6.26 1.84
CA ARG A 128 23.20 -6.54 0.51
C ARG A 128 23.08 -5.31 -0.40
N GLY A 129 23.33 -4.11 0.11
CA GLY A 129 23.24 -2.88 -0.66
C GLY A 129 21.82 -2.32 -0.78
N ARG A 130 21.68 -1.10 -1.31
CA ARG A 130 20.40 -0.37 -1.33
C ARG A 130 19.33 -1.02 -2.20
N ASP A 131 19.75 -1.66 -3.29
CA ASP A 131 18.87 -2.10 -4.37
C ASP A 131 18.53 -3.61 -4.27
N TYR A 132 18.91 -4.27 -3.16
CA TYR A 132 18.79 -5.72 -2.98
C TYR A 132 17.38 -6.28 -3.21
N LEU A 133 16.33 -5.58 -2.78
CA LEU A 133 14.94 -6.02 -2.99
C LEU A 133 14.55 -6.02 -4.46
N GLN A 134 15.07 -5.07 -5.23
CA GLN A 134 14.83 -4.97 -6.67
C GLN A 134 15.59 -6.08 -7.41
N GLU A 135 16.85 -6.31 -7.03
CA GLU A 135 17.68 -7.37 -7.60
C GLU A 135 17.10 -8.76 -7.30
N GLU A 136 16.65 -8.98 -6.06
CA GLU A 136 16.08 -10.25 -5.63
C GLU A 136 14.79 -10.58 -6.38
N ILE A 137 13.82 -9.65 -6.46
CA ILE A 137 12.53 -9.95 -7.10
C ILE A 137 12.68 -10.23 -8.60
N LEU A 138 13.65 -9.58 -9.26
CA LEU A 138 13.95 -9.82 -10.68
C LEU A 138 14.63 -11.17 -10.92
N ALA A 139 15.27 -11.75 -9.91
CA ALA A 139 15.96 -13.04 -9.99
C ALA A 139 15.14 -14.22 -9.43
N ARG A 140 14.11 -13.96 -8.62
CA ARG A 140 13.37 -14.96 -7.84
C ARG A 140 12.57 -15.97 -8.67
N GLY A 141 12.10 -15.57 -9.85
CA GLY A 141 11.12 -16.34 -10.63
C GLY A 141 9.71 -16.17 -10.08
N GLU A 142 8.85 -17.18 -10.29
CA GLU A 142 7.44 -17.12 -9.90
C GLU A 142 7.27 -16.98 -8.38
N SER A 143 6.30 -16.18 -7.93
CA SER A 143 5.90 -16.06 -6.53
C SER A 143 4.41 -15.83 -6.41
N ALA A 144 3.82 -16.15 -5.26
CA ALA A 144 2.38 -16.04 -5.08
C ALA A 144 1.97 -15.58 -3.69
N PHE A 145 0.78 -14.97 -3.64
CA PHE A 145 0.13 -14.49 -2.44
C PHE A 145 -1.30 -15.01 -2.38
N ARG A 146 -1.75 -15.35 -1.18
CA ARG A 146 -3.17 -15.49 -0.88
C ARG A 146 -3.78 -14.11 -0.71
N LEU A 147 -4.88 -13.85 -1.39
CA LEU A 147 -5.68 -12.64 -1.20
C LEU A 147 -6.76 -12.94 -0.17
N LEU A 148 -6.63 -12.30 0.99
CA LEU A 148 -7.59 -12.39 2.08
C LEU A 148 -8.41 -11.10 2.17
N VAL A 149 -9.67 -11.24 2.55
CA VAL A 149 -10.47 -10.15 3.12
C VAL A 149 -10.53 -10.34 4.62
N VAL A 150 -10.19 -9.28 5.36
CA VAL A 150 -10.40 -9.15 6.80
C VAL A 150 -11.75 -8.49 6.99
N VAL A 151 -12.67 -9.12 7.71
CA VAL A 151 -14.04 -8.64 7.89
C VAL A 151 -14.15 -7.79 9.15
N ALA A 152 -14.70 -6.58 9.01
CA ALA A 152 -14.92 -5.66 10.12
C ALA A 152 -15.97 -6.21 11.08
N ALA A 153 -15.78 -6.00 12.38
CA ALA A 153 -16.86 -6.01 13.36
C ALA A 153 -17.46 -4.62 13.55
N HIS A 154 -18.53 -4.56 14.33
CA HIS A 154 -19.28 -3.31 14.57
C HIS A 154 -18.43 -2.23 15.24
N GLU A 155 -17.49 -2.60 16.10
CA GLU A 155 -16.62 -1.68 16.84
C GLU A 155 -15.36 -1.24 16.07
N ASP A 156 -15.10 -1.79 14.89
CA ASP A 156 -13.93 -1.42 14.10
C ASP A 156 -14.06 -0.02 13.50
N ALA A 157 -12.94 0.71 13.49
CA ALA A 157 -12.86 1.97 12.77
C ALA A 157 -12.74 1.70 11.27
N VAL A 158 -13.85 1.84 10.54
CA VAL A 158 -13.91 1.59 9.09
C VAL A 158 -13.40 2.78 8.28
N ASP A 159 -13.57 4.00 8.78
CA ASP A 159 -13.18 5.24 8.09
C ASP A 159 -11.88 5.87 8.61
N ASP A 160 -11.21 5.23 9.59
CA ASP A 160 -9.94 5.70 10.16
C ASP A 160 -8.79 4.74 9.81
N PRO A 161 -7.91 5.08 8.86
CA PRO A 161 -6.80 4.23 8.48
C PRO A 161 -5.66 4.22 9.51
N THR A 162 -5.68 5.11 10.52
CA THR A 162 -4.66 5.14 11.59
C THR A 162 -4.87 4.05 12.65
N VAL A 163 -6.06 3.43 12.65
CA VAL A 163 -6.42 2.36 13.56
C VAL A 163 -6.32 1.01 12.85
N ALA A 164 -5.37 0.18 13.28
CA ALA A 164 -5.31 -1.23 12.87
C ALA A 164 -6.48 -2.01 13.47
N TRP A 165 -7.05 -2.94 12.70
CA TRP A 165 -8.04 -3.88 13.26
C TRP A 165 -7.31 -5.03 13.98
N PRO A 166 -7.94 -5.65 15.00
CA PRO A 166 -7.35 -6.78 15.72
C PRO A 166 -6.93 -7.93 14.78
N ASP A 167 -5.85 -8.65 15.14
CA ASP A 167 -5.35 -9.74 14.32
C ASP A 167 -6.32 -10.94 14.27
N GLU A 168 -7.16 -11.09 15.29
CA GLU A 168 -8.17 -12.16 15.45
C GLU A 168 -9.41 -11.97 14.57
N ARG A 169 -9.51 -10.87 13.81
CA ARG A 169 -10.63 -10.65 12.90
C ARG A 169 -10.77 -11.79 11.89
N GLU A 170 -12.02 -12.08 11.53
CA GLU A 170 -12.34 -13.09 10.53
C GLU A 170 -11.60 -12.77 9.23
N ARG A 171 -10.85 -13.75 8.71
CA ARG A 171 -10.15 -13.67 7.44
C ARG A 171 -10.72 -14.71 6.49
N VAL A 172 -11.15 -14.27 5.32
CA VAL A 172 -11.67 -15.14 4.27
C VAL A 172 -10.74 -15.06 3.07
N GLU A 173 -10.25 -16.20 2.59
CA GLU A 173 -9.49 -16.26 1.35
C GLU A 173 -10.43 -16.11 0.16
N VAL A 174 -10.15 -15.12 -0.69
CA VAL A 174 -11.00 -14.75 -1.83
C VAL A 174 -10.27 -14.85 -3.18
N GLY A 175 -8.98 -15.16 -3.15
CA GLY A 175 -8.22 -15.35 -4.38
C GLY A 175 -6.74 -15.59 -4.16
N ARG A 176 -6.01 -15.67 -5.28
CA ARG A 176 -4.57 -15.87 -5.33
C ARG A 176 -3.97 -14.91 -6.35
N LEU A 177 -2.93 -14.19 -5.96
CA LEU A 177 -2.15 -13.32 -6.83
C LEU A 177 -0.84 -14.01 -7.17
N VAL A 178 -0.54 -14.16 -8.46
CA VAL A 178 0.71 -14.75 -8.96
C VAL A 178 1.55 -13.68 -9.64
N LEU A 179 2.82 -13.63 -9.28
CA LEU A 179 3.85 -12.86 -9.95
C LEU A 179 4.63 -13.82 -10.83
N ASP A 180 4.42 -13.76 -12.14
CA ASP A 180 5.00 -14.66 -13.13
C ASP A 180 6.21 -14.06 -13.87
N GLY A 181 6.42 -12.74 -13.73
CA GLY A 181 7.61 -12.07 -14.25
C GLY A 181 7.49 -10.55 -14.29
N PRO A 182 8.55 -9.85 -14.72
CA PRO A 182 8.50 -8.42 -14.94
C PRO A 182 7.66 -8.11 -16.19
N ASP A 183 6.74 -7.17 -16.05
CA ASP A 183 6.07 -6.54 -17.19
C ASP A 183 7.06 -5.60 -17.91
N ARG A 184 7.41 -5.94 -19.16
CA ARG A 184 8.42 -5.21 -19.97
C ARG A 184 7.81 -4.28 -21.01
N ASP A 185 6.49 -4.37 -21.20
CA ASP A 185 5.76 -3.69 -22.27
C ASP A 185 4.96 -2.50 -21.74
N ARG A 186 4.71 -2.48 -20.43
CA ARG A 186 4.05 -1.35 -19.75
C ARG A 186 4.93 -0.11 -19.68
N GLU A 187 4.28 1.04 -19.67
CA GLU A 187 4.91 2.37 -19.69
C GLU A 187 5.72 2.70 -20.97
N ARG A 188 5.44 1.98 -22.07
CA ARG A 188 5.84 2.37 -23.43
C ARG A 188 4.74 3.19 -24.10
N ASP A 189 5.11 4.00 -25.09
CA ASP A 189 4.19 4.76 -25.95
C ASP A 189 3.18 5.66 -25.20
N GLY A 190 3.56 6.17 -24.01
CA GLY A 190 2.73 7.06 -23.21
C GLY A 190 1.71 6.37 -22.31
N ASP A 191 1.74 5.03 -22.21
CA ASP A 191 1.05 4.34 -21.11
C ASP A 191 1.67 4.78 -19.78
N VAL A 192 0.85 5.10 -18.78
CA VAL A 192 1.33 5.48 -17.45
C VAL A 192 0.58 4.62 -16.45
N LEU A 193 1.32 3.83 -15.68
CA LEU A 193 0.73 2.99 -14.68
C LEU A 193 0.28 3.83 -13.48
N VAL A 194 -1.03 4.00 -13.35
CA VAL A 194 -1.65 4.64 -12.19
C VAL A 194 -2.39 3.61 -11.38
N PHE A 195 -1.90 3.35 -10.17
CA PHE A 195 -2.63 2.60 -9.15
C PHE A 195 -3.57 3.54 -8.42
N ASP A 196 -4.87 3.30 -8.54
CA ASP A 196 -5.90 4.14 -7.96
C ASP A 196 -6.81 3.29 -7.06
N PRO A 197 -6.64 3.34 -5.72
CA PRO A 197 -7.42 2.52 -4.80
C PRO A 197 -8.92 2.88 -4.77
N THR A 198 -9.33 3.93 -5.49
CA THR A 198 -10.75 4.28 -5.70
C THR A 198 -11.37 3.55 -6.89
N ARG A 199 -10.55 2.92 -7.75
CA ARG A 199 -11.01 2.08 -8.86
C ARG A 199 -11.46 0.72 -8.33
N VAL A 200 -12.75 0.62 -8.08
CA VAL A 200 -13.44 -0.59 -7.60
C VAL A 200 -14.37 -1.16 -8.69
N THR A 201 -14.93 -2.35 -8.44
CA THR A 201 -15.88 -3.03 -9.33
C THR A 201 -17.25 -3.18 -8.66
N ASP A 202 -18.24 -3.65 -9.42
CA ASP A 202 -19.59 -3.90 -8.94
C ASP A 202 -19.58 -4.79 -7.69
N GLY A 203 -20.36 -4.38 -6.68
CA GLY A 203 -20.39 -5.04 -5.38
C GLY A 203 -19.35 -4.52 -4.38
N ILE A 204 -18.52 -3.54 -4.74
CA ILE A 204 -17.53 -2.92 -3.85
C ILE A 204 -17.72 -1.40 -3.86
N GLU A 205 -17.95 -0.80 -2.69
CA GLU A 205 -18.00 0.65 -2.48
C GLU A 205 -16.81 1.10 -1.62
N LEU A 206 -16.46 2.38 -1.71
CA LEU A 206 -15.46 3.01 -0.83
C LEU A 206 -16.07 3.27 0.55
N SER A 207 -15.25 3.18 1.60
CA SER A 207 -15.59 3.75 2.91
C SER A 207 -15.54 5.27 2.89
N ASP A 208 -15.94 5.90 3.99
CA ASP A 208 -15.87 7.35 4.19
C ASP A 208 -14.50 7.81 4.70
N ASP A 209 -13.48 6.94 4.62
CA ASP A 209 -12.08 7.27 4.85
C ASP A 209 -11.64 8.45 3.96
N ALA A 210 -11.30 9.56 4.63
CA ALA A 210 -10.93 10.81 3.97
C ALA A 210 -9.62 10.68 3.16
N ILE A 211 -8.68 9.83 3.58
CA ILE A 211 -7.46 9.55 2.82
C ILE A 211 -7.79 8.76 1.56
N LEU A 212 -8.63 7.72 1.67
CA LEU A 212 -9.06 6.94 0.51
C LEU A 212 -9.72 7.84 -0.54
N ARG A 213 -10.62 8.72 -0.10
CA ARG A 213 -11.38 9.62 -0.98
C ARG A 213 -10.57 10.79 -1.52
N PHE A 214 -9.51 11.21 -0.84
CA PHE A 214 -8.60 12.27 -1.30
C PHE A 214 -7.61 11.82 -2.38
N ARG A 215 -7.47 10.52 -2.63
CA ARG A 215 -6.46 10.00 -3.55
C ARG A 215 -6.74 10.24 -5.03
N GLY A 216 -7.96 10.65 -5.42
CA GLY A 216 -8.28 11.00 -6.81
C GLY A 216 -7.41 12.15 -7.38
N PRO A 217 -7.38 13.35 -6.75
CA PRO A 217 -6.60 14.48 -7.26
C PRO A 217 -5.07 14.33 -7.14
N ALA A 218 -4.57 13.67 -6.08
CA ALA A 218 -3.13 13.57 -5.81
C ALA A 218 -2.40 12.68 -6.84
N TYR A 219 -3.05 11.63 -7.34
CA TYR A 219 -2.49 10.80 -8.41
C TYR A 219 -2.54 11.50 -9.77
N SER A 220 -3.59 12.27 -10.08
CA SER A 220 -3.64 13.09 -11.31
C SER A 220 -2.47 14.07 -11.40
N VAL A 221 -2.08 14.71 -10.30
CA VAL A 221 -0.92 15.63 -10.27
C VAL A 221 0.40 14.88 -10.41
N SER A 222 0.55 13.68 -9.82
CA SER A 222 1.75 12.85 -10.02
C SER A 222 1.86 12.34 -11.46
N VAL A 223 0.74 12.07 -12.11
CA VAL A 223 0.68 11.70 -13.54
C VAL A 223 1.06 12.90 -14.38
N GLU A 224 0.41 14.04 -14.19
CA GLU A 224 0.67 15.29 -14.92
C GLU A 224 2.14 15.70 -14.88
N ARG A 225 2.83 15.51 -13.75
CA ARG A 225 4.30 15.72 -13.62
C ARG A 225 5.17 14.68 -14.34
N ARG A 226 4.68 13.47 -14.60
CA ARG A 226 5.40 12.42 -15.35
C ARG A 226 5.18 12.52 -16.87
N ILE A 227 4.04 13.03 -17.30
CA ILE A 227 3.71 13.28 -18.73
C ILE A 227 4.06 14.70 -19.20
N SER A 228 4.29 15.66 -18.30
CA SER A 228 4.78 16.98 -18.72
C SER A 228 6.22 16.87 -19.24
N PRO A 229 6.51 17.29 -20.48
CA PRO A 229 7.88 17.44 -20.93
C PRO A 229 8.57 18.44 -19.98
N GLY A 230 9.75 18.08 -19.48
CA GLY A 230 10.57 19.02 -18.72
C GLY A 230 10.77 20.31 -19.52
N PRO A 231 10.93 21.47 -18.88
CA PRO A 231 11.17 22.71 -19.60
C PRO A 231 12.42 22.52 -20.47
N GLU A 232 12.29 22.81 -21.77
CA GLU A 232 13.41 22.81 -22.70
C GLU A 232 14.49 23.77 -22.17
N GLY A 233 15.70 23.25 -21.99
CA GLY A 233 16.91 24.00 -21.62
C GLY A 233 18.05 23.59 -22.53
#